data_AF-A0AAJ0SC82-F1
#
_entry.id   AF-A0AAJ0SC82-F1
#
_cell.length_a   1.000
_cell.length_b   1.000
_cell.length_c   1.000
_cell.angle_alpha   90.00
_cell.angle_beta   90.00
_cell.angle_gamma   90.00
#
_symmetry.space_group_name_H-M   'P 1'
#
loop_
_entity.id
_entity.type
_entity.pdbx_description
1 polymer ?
#
loop_
_entity_poly.entity_id
_entity_poly.type
_entity_poly.pdbx_seq_one_letter_code
_entity_poly.pdbx_strand_id
1 'polypeptide(L)' 'MSAVKWDDHYRESYARLVSKQGIKMKALVSIQRKLLEMTYILYKNKTAYEKQYKNIVQTQMA' A
#
# COMPACT_ATOMS: atom_id res chain seq x y z
N MET A 1 -7.49 -6.02 8.77
CA MET A 1 -8.28 -6.13 7.51
C MET A 1 -8.93 -4.81 7.07
N SER A 2 -8.81 -3.73 7.85
CA SER A 2 -9.48 -2.47 7.58
C SER A 2 -8.88 -1.69 6.40
N ALA A 3 -7.57 -1.76 6.13
CA ALA A 3 -6.94 -0.97 5.05
C ALA A 3 -7.50 -1.24 3.64
N VAL A 4 -7.85 -2.50 3.33
CA VAL A 4 -8.48 -2.87 2.04
C VAL A 4 -9.93 -2.40 1.95
N LYS A 5 -10.59 -2.15 3.08
CA LYS A 5 -11.97 -1.66 3.15
C LYS A 5 -12.07 -0.13 3.03
N TRP A 6 -11.03 0.59 3.43
CA TRP A 6 -11.03 2.06 3.53
C TRP A 6 -10.28 2.77 2.40
N ASP A 7 -9.45 2.07 1.62
CA ASP A 7 -8.71 2.66 0.50
C ASP A 7 -8.84 1.82 -0.78
N ASP A 8 -9.35 2.44 -1.83
CA ASP A 8 -9.59 1.80 -3.13
C ASP A 8 -8.29 1.34 -3.81
N HIS A 9 -7.15 1.99 -3.56
CA HIS A 9 -5.85 1.53 -4.09
C HIS A 9 -5.44 0.18 -3.52
N TYR A 10 -5.68 -0.04 -2.24
CA TYR A 10 -5.41 -1.33 -1.60
C TYR A 10 -6.45 -2.38 -2.02
N ARG A 11 -7.68 -1.96 -2.33
CA ARG A 11 -8.74 -2.84 -2.86
C ARG A 11 -8.39 -3.39 -4.24
N GLU A 12 -7.94 -2.54 -5.15
CA GLU A 12 -7.51 -2.96 -6.49
C GLU A 12 -6.27 -3.87 -6.43
N SER A 13 -5.27 -3.49 -5.64
CA SER A 13 -4.08 -4.30 -5.40
C SER A 13 -4.43 -5.67 -4.82
N TYR A 14 -5.37 -5.71 -3.88
CA TYR A 14 -5.90 -6.94 -3.31
C TYR A 14 -6.59 -7.81 -4.37
N ALA A 15 -7.51 -7.23 -5.14
CA ALA A 15 -8.24 -7.95 -6.18
C ALA A 15 -7.29 -8.57 -7.22
N ARG A 16 -6.24 -7.83 -7.62
CA ARG A 16 -5.20 -8.33 -8.53
C ARG A 16 -4.37 -9.47 -7.94
N LEU A 17 -4.00 -9.37 -6.67
CA LEU A 17 -3.25 -10.42 -5.98
C LEU A 17 -4.09 -11.69 -5.82
N VAL A 18 -5.37 -11.53 -5.48
CA VAL A 18 -6.32 -12.65 -5.37
C VAL A 18 -6.61 -13.26 -6.73
N SER A 19 -6.77 -12.47 -7.80
CA SER A 19 -7.01 -13.03 -9.14
C SER A 19 -5.80 -13.81 -9.68
N LYS A 20 -4.57 -13.38 -9.34
CA LYS A 20 -3.34 -14.06 -9.79
C LYS A 20 -3.02 -15.34 -9.02
N GLN A 21 -3.20 -15.35 -7.69
CA GLN A 21 -2.82 -16.51 -6.86
C GLN A 21 -3.99 -17.34 -6.34
N GLY A 22 -5.22 -16.83 -6.35
CA GLY A 22 -6.41 -17.50 -5.80
C GLY A 22 -6.51 -17.51 -4.26
N ILE A 23 -5.40 -17.27 -3.54
CA ILE A 23 -5.35 -17.39 -2.08
C ILE A 23 -5.54 -16.02 -1.40
N LYS A 24 -6.74 -15.80 -0.86
CA LYS A 24 -7.13 -14.55 -0.17
C LYS A 24 -6.20 -14.15 0.97
N MET A 25 -5.72 -15.11 1.75
CA MET A 25 -4.85 -14.86 2.92
C MET A 25 -3.49 -14.30 2.49
N LYS A 26 -2.89 -14.81 1.41
CA LYS A 26 -1.59 -14.33 0.89
C LYS A 26 -1.69 -12.88 0.44
N ALA A 27 -2.76 -12.54 -0.29
CA ALA A 27 -3.00 -11.17 -0.73
C ALA A 27 -3.15 -10.20 0.46
N LEU A 28 -3.86 -10.60 1.52
CA LEU A 28 -3.99 -9.79 2.75
C LEU A 28 -2.65 -9.59 3.45
N VAL A 29 -1.84 -10.64 3.59
CA VAL A 29 -0.53 -10.58 4.24
C VAL A 29 0.44 -9.70 3.45
N SER A 30 0.42 -9.78 2.11
CA SER A 30 1.23 -8.91 1.26
C SER A 30 0.91 -7.42 1.45
N ILE A 31 -0.38 -7.06 1.57
CA ILE A 31 -0.79 -5.67 1.79
C ILE A 31 -0.39 -5.19 3.19
N GLN A 32 -0.58 -6.03 4.20
CA GLN A 32 -0.17 -5.69 5.58
C GLN A 32 1.32 -5.45 5.69
N ARG A 33 2.15 -6.30 5.07
CA ARG A 33 3.60 -6.12 5.05
C ARG A 33 4.02 -4.80 4.41
N LYS A 34 3.40 -4.45 3.28
CA LYS A 34 3.66 -3.19 2.58
C LYS A 34 3.29 -1.96 3.43
N LEU A 35 2.20 -2.06 4.19
CA LEU A 35 1.78 -1.01 5.12
C LEU A 35 2.77 -0.88 6.29
N LEU A 36 3.20 -1.99 6.87
CA LEU A 36 4.19 -2.00 7.96
C LEU A 36 5.53 -1.41 7.53
N GLU A 37 6.02 -1.79 6.34
CA GLU A 37 7.24 -1.24 5.76
C GLU A 37 7.13 0.28 5.58
N MET A 38 5.99 0.77 5.08
CA MET A 38 5.74 2.21 4.92
C MET A 38 5.74 2.93 6.26
N THR A 39 5.05 2.40 7.27
CA THR A 39 5.05 2.97 8.63
C THR A 39 6.46 3.00 9.22
N TYR A 40 7.24 1.94 9.04
CA TYR A 40 8.62 1.86 9.52
C TYR A 40 9.53 2.90 8.86
N ILE A 41 9.41 3.09 7.54
CA ILE A 41 10.18 4.10 6.80
C ILE A 41 9.85 5.51 7.28
N LEU A 42 8.57 5.83 7.44
CA LEU A 42 8.13 7.15 7.94
C LEU A 42 8.64 7.41 9.36
N TYR A 43 8.54 6.41 10.24
CA TYR A 43 9.07 6.50 11.59
C TYR A 43 10.58 6.75 11.59
N LYS A 44 11.34 5.97 10.79
CA LYS A 44 12.79 6.09 10.71
C LYS A 44 13.24 7.43 10.13
N ASN A 45 12.54 7.92 9.11
CA ASN A 45 12.86 9.18 8.43
C ASN A 45 12.30 10.41 9.16
N LYS A 46 11.47 10.22 10.20
CA LYS A 46 10.73 11.28 10.91
C LYS A 46 9.91 12.16 9.96
N THR A 47 9.40 11.57 8.88
CA THR A 47 8.61 12.27 7.86
C THR A 47 7.12 12.01 8.06
N ALA A 48 6.29 13.02 7.76
CA ALA A 48 4.85 12.87 7.80
C ALA A 48 4.36 11.97 6.65
N TYR A 49 3.28 11.22 6.91
CA TYR A 49 2.62 10.46 5.86
C TYR A 49 1.88 11.39 4.91
N GLU A 50 2.27 11.37 3.64
CA GLU A 50 1.67 12.15 2.56
C GLU A 50 0.90 11.20 1.62
N LYS A 51 -0.43 11.25 1.65
CA LYS A 51 -1.29 10.34 0.86
C LYS A 51 -1.08 10.51 -0.66
N GLN A 52 -0.71 11.71 -1.11
CA GLN A 52 -0.47 12.03 -2.52
C GLN A 52 1.02 12.07 -2.90
N TYR A 53 1.92 11.56 -2.05
CA TYR A 53 3.36 11.60 -2.31
C TYR A 53 3.76 11.04 -3.68
N LYS A 54 3.06 9.98 -4.15
CA LYS A 54 3.31 9.40 -5.48
C LYS A 54 3.09 10.39 -6.63
N ASN A 55 2.09 11.26 -6.53
CA ASN A 55 1.80 12.24 -7.58
C ASN A 55 2.91 13.31 -7.63
N ILE A 56 3.39 13.73 -6.46
CA ILE A 56 4.45 14.74 -6.32
C ILE A 56 5.78 14.22 -6.87
N VAL A 57 6.11 12.96 -6.60
CA VAL A 57 7.34 12.32 -7.13
C VAL A 57 7.25 12.11 -8.64
N GLN A 58 6.09 11.73 -9.16
CA GLN A 58 5.92 11.48 -10.59
C GLN A 58 5.97 12.77 -11.43
N THR A 59 5.59 13.92 -10.86
CA THR A 59 5.77 15.24 -11.46
C THR A 59 7.22 15.74 -11.40
N GLN A 60 8.02 15.31 -10.40
CA GLN A 60 9.44 15.69 -10.30
C GLN A 60 10.38 14.85 -11.17
N MET A 61 9.91 13.73 -11.72
CA MET A 61 10.69 12.86 -12.64
C MET A 61 10.25 12.98 -14.11
N ALA A 62 9.39 13.96 -14.43
CA ALA A 62 9.01 14.33 -15.80
C ALA A 62 9.76 15.59 -16.22
#